data_AF-A0A7S1AXP7-F1
#
_entry.id   AF-A0A7S1AXP7-F1
#
_cell.length_a   1.000
_cell.length_b   1.000
_cell.length_c   1.000
_cell.angle_alpha   90.00
_cell.angle_beta   90.00
_cell.angle_gamma   90.00
#
_symmetry.space_group_name_H-M   'P 1'
#
loop_
_entity.id
_entity.type
_entity.pdbx_description
1 polymer ?
#
loop_
_entity_poly.entity_id
_entity_poly.type
_entity_poly.pdbx_seq_one_letter_code
_entity_poly.pdbx_strand_id
1 'polypeptide(L)'
;PAPQASAEKLVSAVQEIASTHSDSPPEVSEALRARLRKIAEANGGAVPLHGRLFAQWLHYVFPHECLFPHPSGVTASSPVASRSATEFEILDHIRKRNSMSRDGRTTEDEVEVMSQWSHEEELLSESVHVMAPWETLISVNTCACVLCAVVLLLAYCHLRVDRGRGKDGSFLPMATKAHIV
;
A
#
# COMPACT_ATOMS: atom_id res chain seq x y z
N PRO A 1 -5.11 -0.14 -19.83
CA PRO A 1 -4.21 -1.32 -19.87
C PRO A 1 -3.04 -1.06 -18.91
N ALA A 2 -2.59 -2.06 -18.17
CA ALA A 2 -1.40 -1.91 -17.32
C ALA A 2 -0.15 -1.67 -18.21
N PRO A 3 0.83 -0.88 -17.75
CA PRO A 3 2.05 -0.63 -18.51
C PRO A 3 2.87 -1.92 -18.66
N GLN A 4 3.38 -2.16 -19.86
CA GLN A 4 4.15 -3.34 -20.24
C GLN A 4 5.25 -2.99 -21.26
N ALA A 5 6.33 -3.77 -21.29
CA ALA A 5 7.45 -3.58 -22.22
C ALA A 5 8.11 -4.92 -22.57
N SER A 6 8.85 -5.01 -23.69
CA SER A 6 9.63 -6.21 -23.99
C SER A 6 10.80 -6.39 -23.03
N ALA A 7 11.27 -7.63 -22.88
CA ALA A 7 12.39 -7.95 -22.00
C ALA A 7 13.66 -7.17 -22.39
N GLU A 8 13.97 -7.09 -23.68
CA GLU A 8 15.15 -6.40 -24.21
C GLU A 8 15.12 -4.91 -23.89
N LYS A 9 13.95 -4.28 -24.06
CA LYS A 9 13.77 -2.86 -23.76
C LYS A 9 13.99 -2.58 -22.28
N LEU A 10 13.53 -3.47 -21.40
CA LEU A 10 13.71 -3.34 -19.96
C LEU A 10 15.17 -3.53 -19.54
N VAL A 11 15.88 -4.51 -20.10
CA VAL A 11 17.31 -4.68 -19.83
C VAL A 11 18.09 -3.42 -20.22
N SER A 12 17.86 -2.87 -21.41
CA SER A 12 18.52 -1.65 -21.86
C SER A 12 18.22 -0.46 -20.94
N ALA A 13 16.94 -0.22 -20.63
CA ALA A 13 16.53 0.90 -19.78
C ALA A 13 17.10 0.79 -18.36
N VAL A 14 17.11 -0.41 -17.79
CA VAL A 14 17.63 -0.66 -16.45
C VAL A 14 19.14 -0.46 -16.39
N GLN A 15 19.87 -0.94 -17.40
CA GLN A 15 21.32 -0.73 -17.48
C GLN A 15 21.66 0.76 -17.65
N GLU A 16 20.89 1.50 -18.43
CA GLU A 16 21.05 2.96 -18.60
C GLU A 16 20.81 3.71 -17.27
N ILE A 17 19.75 3.36 -16.54
CA ILE A 17 19.48 3.92 -15.21
C ILE A 17 20.61 3.57 -14.24
N ALA A 18 21.06 2.33 -14.23
CA ALA A 18 22.17 1.90 -13.38
C ALA A 18 23.45 2.70 -13.68
N SER A 19 23.81 2.86 -14.95
CA SER A 19 25.00 3.60 -15.38
C SER A 19 24.95 5.09 -15.06
N THR A 20 23.76 5.66 -14.87
CA THR A 20 23.60 7.08 -14.53
C THR A 20 23.59 7.33 -13.01
N HIS A 21 23.25 6.33 -12.20
CA HIS A 21 23.07 6.49 -10.75
C HIS A 21 24.12 5.77 -9.90
N SER A 22 24.91 4.87 -10.48
CA SER A 22 25.95 4.12 -9.79
C SER A 22 27.28 4.22 -10.53
N ASP A 23 28.35 4.51 -9.78
CA ASP A 23 29.73 4.47 -10.29
C ASP A 23 30.17 3.05 -10.68
N SER A 24 29.47 2.03 -10.16
CA SER A 24 29.67 0.61 -10.49
C SER A 24 28.31 -0.03 -10.74
N PRO A 25 27.73 0.13 -11.94
CA PRO A 25 26.43 -0.41 -12.25
C PRO A 25 26.45 -1.95 -12.23
N PRO A 26 25.43 -2.62 -11.65
CA PRO A 26 25.33 -4.06 -11.72
C PRO A 26 25.22 -4.52 -13.17
N GLU A 27 25.88 -5.64 -13.49
CA GLU A 27 25.76 -6.29 -14.79
C GLU A 27 24.58 -7.26 -14.76
N VAL A 28 23.68 -7.15 -15.74
CA VAL A 28 22.57 -8.10 -15.89
C VAL A 28 23.06 -9.38 -16.59
N SER A 29 23.27 -10.43 -15.79
CA SER A 29 23.71 -11.76 -16.25
C SER A 29 22.75 -12.40 -17.26
N GLU A 30 23.24 -13.37 -18.04
CA GLU A 30 22.39 -14.06 -19.03
C GLU A 30 21.25 -14.85 -18.38
N ALA A 31 21.47 -15.39 -17.16
CA ALA A 31 20.41 -16.03 -16.38
C ALA A 31 19.24 -15.05 -16.08
N LEU A 32 19.55 -13.81 -15.68
CA LEU A 32 18.55 -12.77 -15.43
C LEU A 32 17.85 -12.32 -16.72
N ARG A 33 18.57 -12.23 -17.83
CA ARG A 33 17.97 -11.92 -19.16
C ARG A 33 17.01 -13.03 -19.59
N ALA A 34 17.43 -14.29 -19.49
CA ALA A 34 16.61 -15.44 -19.78
C ALA A 34 15.35 -15.49 -18.89
N ARG A 35 15.48 -15.10 -17.62
CA ARG A 35 14.34 -14.99 -16.72
C ARG A 35 13.32 -13.97 -17.18
N LEU A 36 13.78 -12.78 -17.57
CA LEU A 36 12.91 -11.71 -18.04
C LEU A 36 12.20 -12.10 -19.34
N ARG A 37 12.88 -12.82 -20.25
CA ARG A 37 12.25 -13.40 -21.45
C ARG A 37 11.15 -14.41 -21.10
N LYS A 38 11.37 -15.29 -20.12
CA LYS A 38 10.33 -16.23 -19.66
C LYS A 38 9.09 -15.52 -19.10
N ILE A 39 9.28 -14.40 -18.38
CA ILE A 39 8.16 -13.58 -17.91
C ILE A 39 7.37 -13.02 -19.10
N ALA A 40 8.08 -12.53 -20.12
CA ALA A 40 7.46 -12.00 -21.34
C ALA A 40 6.70 -13.09 -22.13
N GLU A 41 7.28 -14.28 -22.29
CA GLU A 41 6.66 -15.43 -22.96
C GLU A 41 5.34 -15.83 -22.28
N ALA A 42 5.30 -15.84 -20.95
CA ALA A 42 4.09 -16.12 -20.18
C ALA A 42 3.00 -15.04 -20.35
N ASN A 43 3.37 -13.82 -20.76
CA ASN A 43 2.51 -12.63 -20.82
C ASN A 43 2.32 -12.10 -22.25
N GLY A 44 2.26 -12.99 -23.24
CA GLY A 44 1.97 -12.60 -24.63
C GLY A 44 3.08 -11.79 -25.30
N GLY A 45 4.32 -11.98 -24.86
CA GLY A 45 5.53 -11.35 -25.42
C GLY A 45 5.95 -10.05 -24.75
N ALA A 46 5.28 -9.63 -23.67
CA ALA A 46 5.63 -8.42 -22.92
C ALA A 46 5.69 -8.68 -21.42
N VAL A 47 6.53 -7.95 -20.71
CA VAL A 47 6.64 -7.99 -19.25
C VAL A 47 5.70 -6.94 -18.65
N PRO A 48 4.74 -7.32 -17.78
CA PRO A 48 3.93 -6.37 -17.05
C PRO A 48 4.76 -5.67 -15.97
N LEU A 49 4.85 -4.33 -16.02
CA LEU A 49 5.75 -3.56 -15.15
C LEU A 49 5.29 -3.52 -13.69
N HIS A 50 4.00 -3.75 -13.45
CA HIS A 50 3.47 -3.90 -12.09
C HIS A 50 3.36 -5.37 -11.67
N GLY A 51 3.96 -6.32 -12.41
CA GLY A 51 3.98 -7.72 -12.03
C GLY A 51 4.97 -8.00 -10.89
N ARG A 52 4.58 -8.84 -9.93
CA ARG A 52 5.44 -9.34 -8.85
C ARG A 52 6.76 -9.93 -9.38
N LEU A 53 6.69 -10.66 -10.49
CA LEU A 53 7.86 -11.29 -11.11
C LEU A 53 8.86 -10.27 -11.67
N PHE A 54 8.39 -9.13 -12.19
CA PHE A 54 9.29 -8.05 -12.62
C PHE A 54 9.93 -7.36 -11.42
N ALA A 55 9.18 -7.12 -10.35
CA ALA A 55 9.75 -6.62 -9.10
C ALA A 55 10.78 -7.60 -8.51
N GLN A 56 10.54 -8.91 -8.64
CA GLN A 56 11.46 -9.94 -8.16
C GLN A 56 12.75 -9.93 -8.97
N TRP A 57 12.63 -9.75 -10.29
CA TRP A 57 13.77 -9.54 -11.18
C TRP A 57 14.60 -8.32 -10.77
N LEU A 58 13.94 -7.18 -10.49
CA LEU A 58 14.62 -5.96 -10.03
C LEU A 58 15.37 -6.17 -8.71
N HIS A 59 14.80 -6.92 -7.76
CA HIS A 59 15.52 -7.28 -6.53
C HIS A 59 16.82 -8.03 -6.81
N TYR A 60 16.84 -8.96 -7.76
CA TYR A 60 18.07 -9.67 -8.11
C TYR A 60 19.09 -8.83 -8.88
N VAL A 61 18.65 -7.78 -9.59
CA VAL A 61 19.56 -6.81 -10.22
C VAL A 61 20.10 -5.80 -9.19
N PHE A 62 19.24 -5.34 -8.28
CA PHE A 62 19.55 -4.30 -7.28
C PHE A 62 19.16 -4.76 -5.86
N PRO A 63 19.88 -5.72 -5.26
CA PRO A 63 19.48 -6.35 -4.00
C PRO A 63 19.47 -5.40 -2.80
N HIS A 64 20.20 -4.30 -2.86
CA HIS A 64 20.29 -3.30 -1.80
C HIS A 64 19.30 -2.13 -1.96
N GLU A 65 18.76 -1.94 -3.16
CA GLU A 65 17.86 -0.82 -3.47
C GLU A 65 16.41 -1.27 -3.57
N CYS A 66 16.20 -2.51 -4.01
CA CYS A 66 14.88 -3.10 -4.20
C CYS A 66 14.60 -4.13 -3.11
N LEU A 67 13.46 -3.99 -2.43
CA LEU A 67 13.00 -5.00 -1.48
C LEU A 67 12.49 -6.25 -2.20
N PHE A 68 12.64 -7.42 -1.58
CA PHE A 68 12.15 -8.68 -2.15
C PHE A 68 10.61 -8.72 -2.14
N PRO A 69 9.94 -8.97 -3.28
CA PRO A 69 8.49 -9.02 -3.34
C PRO A 69 7.95 -10.42 -3.00
N HIS A 70 7.45 -10.56 -1.78
CA HIS A 70 6.75 -11.77 -1.35
C HIS A 70 5.38 -11.91 -2.05
N PRO A 71 4.91 -13.15 -2.31
CA PRO A 71 3.56 -13.38 -2.82
C PRO A 71 2.49 -12.95 -1.81
N SER A 72 1.32 -12.57 -2.32
CA SER A 72 0.21 -12.07 -1.53
C SER A 72 -0.25 -13.10 -0.48
N GLY A 73 -0.61 -12.62 0.71
CA GLY A 73 -0.99 -13.49 1.84
C GLY A 73 0.20 -14.03 2.65
N VAL A 74 1.43 -13.90 2.16
CA VAL A 74 2.62 -13.96 3.02
C VAL A 74 2.79 -12.55 3.58
N THR A 75 2.38 -12.34 4.84
CA THR A 75 2.66 -11.08 5.53
C THR A 75 4.13 -10.76 5.36
N ALA A 76 4.44 -9.73 4.56
CA ALA A 76 5.76 -9.12 4.55
C ALA A 76 6.03 -8.74 6.00
N SER A 77 6.89 -9.51 6.65
CA SER A 77 7.25 -9.26 8.03
C SER A 77 7.69 -7.82 8.09
N SER A 78 7.02 -7.04 8.95
CA SER A 78 7.31 -5.65 9.31
C SER A 78 8.79 -5.30 9.14
N PRO A 79 9.13 -4.08 8.69
CA PRO A 79 10.53 -3.67 8.60
C PRO A 79 11.18 -3.89 9.96
N VAL A 80 12.11 -4.85 9.98
CA VAL A 80 13.16 -5.07 10.99
C VAL A 80 12.72 -4.69 12.41
N ALA A 81 11.90 -5.53 13.04
CA ALA A 81 12.20 -5.85 14.42
C ALA A 81 13.46 -6.72 14.36
N SER A 82 14.61 -6.05 14.44
CA SER A 82 15.93 -6.68 14.49
C SER A 82 15.91 -7.73 15.60
N ARG A 83 15.73 -9.00 15.23
CA ARG A 83 16.12 -10.09 16.11
C ARG A 83 17.64 -10.05 16.10
N SER A 84 18.22 -9.36 17.07
CA SER A 84 19.67 -9.37 17.25
C SER A 84 20.11 -10.83 17.35
N ALA A 85 20.80 -11.32 16.33
CA ALA A 85 21.46 -12.61 16.37
C ALA A 85 22.42 -12.63 17.55
N THR A 86 22.44 -13.73 18.28
CA THR A 86 23.38 -13.86 19.42
C THR A 86 24.81 -13.95 18.89
N GLU A 87 25.78 -13.50 19.68
CA GLU A 87 27.21 -13.61 19.33
C GLU A 87 27.60 -15.06 18.98
N PHE A 88 27.02 -16.04 19.66
CA PHE A 88 27.22 -17.45 19.39
C PHE A 88 26.73 -17.88 18.00
N GLU A 89 25.55 -17.41 17.60
CA GLU A 89 24.95 -17.67 16.28
C GLU A 89 25.82 -17.07 15.17
N ILE A 90 26.31 -15.84 15.37
CA ILE A 90 27.25 -15.18 14.44
C ILE A 90 28.54 -16.00 14.28
N LEU A 91 29.13 -16.45 15.38
CA LEU A 91 30.37 -17.23 15.35
C LEU A 91 30.20 -18.62 14.71
N ASP A 92 29.07 -19.29 14.94
CA ASP A 92 28.77 -20.58 14.28
C ASP A 92 28.65 -20.41 12.76
N HIS A 93 27.98 -19.35 12.30
CA HIS A 93 27.87 -19.04 10.88
C HIS A 93 29.23 -18.75 10.23
N ILE A 94 30.13 -18.02 10.90
CA ILE A 94 31.49 -17.77 10.41
C ILE A 94 32.28 -19.07 10.29
N ARG A 95 32.21 -19.94 11.30
CA ARG A 95 32.91 -21.24 11.30
C ARG A 95 32.44 -22.14 10.15
N LYS A 96 31.12 -22.27 9.96
CA LYS A 96 30.54 -23.06 8.86
C LYS A 96 30.96 -22.54 7.50
N ARG A 97 30.92 -21.22 7.27
CA ARG A 97 31.35 -20.62 6.00
C ARG A 97 32.83 -20.91 5.69
N ASN A 98 33.70 -20.72 6.69
CA ASN A 98 35.13 -21.01 6.52
C ASN A 98 35.41 -22.50 6.23
N SER A 99 34.57 -23.41 6.71
CA SER A 99 34.67 -24.84 6.37
C SER A 99 34.19 -25.18 4.95
N MET A 100 33.27 -24.39 4.37
CA MET A 100 32.75 -24.60 3.02
C MET A 100 33.66 -24.02 1.93
N SER A 101 34.39 -22.93 2.18
CA SER A 101 35.30 -22.29 1.19
C SER A 101 36.55 -23.11 0.79
N ARG A 102 36.67 -24.39 1.18
CA ARG A 102 37.78 -25.26 0.78
C ARG A 102 37.53 -26.10 -0.47
N ASP A 103 36.32 -26.10 -1.02
CA ASP A 103 36.05 -26.72 -2.32
C ASP A 103 35.69 -25.61 -3.31
N GLY A 104 36.63 -25.27 -4.20
CA GLY A 104 36.37 -24.32 -5.26
C GLY A 104 35.42 -24.95 -6.29
N ARG A 105 34.33 -24.26 -6.63
CA ARG A 105 33.50 -24.69 -7.76
C ARG A 105 32.91 -23.54 -8.56
N THR A 106 32.77 -23.86 -9.83
CA THR A 106 32.41 -23.08 -11.01
C THR A 106 30.90 -23.18 -11.29
N THR A 107 30.32 -22.14 -11.90
CA THR A 107 29.05 -22.12 -12.69
C THR A 107 27.74 -22.55 -12.01
N GLU A 108 27.77 -23.15 -10.82
CA GLU A 108 26.59 -23.53 -10.04
C GLU A 108 26.05 -22.35 -9.18
N ASP A 109 26.87 -21.31 -8.98
CA ASP A 109 26.58 -20.14 -8.14
C ASP A 109 25.38 -19.32 -8.64
N GLU A 110 25.13 -19.26 -9.96
CA GLU A 110 24.00 -18.49 -10.49
C GLU A 110 22.63 -19.10 -10.12
N VAL A 111 22.58 -20.43 -9.97
CA VAL A 111 21.35 -21.15 -9.60
C VAL A 111 21.09 -21.04 -8.08
N GLU A 112 22.15 -20.95 -7.28
CA GLU A 112 22.06 -20.72 -5.83
C GLU A 112 21.55 -19.30 -5.50
N VAL A 113 22.00 -18.29 -6.27
CA VAL A 113 21.58 -16.89 -6.10
C VAL A 113 20.06 -16.72 -6.21
N MET A 114 19.38 -17.51 -7.04
CA MET A 114 17.92 -17.39 -7.26
C MET A 114 17.08 -18.38 -6.44
N SER A 115 17.62 -18.94 -5.35
CA SER A 115 16.95 -19.97 -4.53
C SER A 115 15.55 -19.59 -4.00
N GLN A 116 15.26 -18.30 -3.84
CA GLN A 116 13.94 -17.80 -3.40
C GLN A 116 12.99 -17.49 -4.57
N TRP A 117 13.40 -17.72 -5.82
CA TRP A 117 12.58 -17.41 -6.98
C TRP A 117 11.35 -18.32 -7.07
N SER A 118 10.16 -17.73 -7.19
CA SER A 118 8.91 -18.46 -7.43
C SER A 118 8.27 -18.03 -8.77
N HIS A 119 7.64 -18.94 -9.51
CA HIS A 119 7.20 -18.70 -10.89
C HIS A 119 5.80 -18.08 -10.99
N GLU A 120 5.11 -17.94 -9.87
CA GLU A 120 3.70 -17.55 -9.82
C GLU A 120 3.55 -16.04 -10.03
N GLU A 121 2.90 -15.63 -11.10
CA GLU A 121 2.68 -14.22 -11.35
C GLU A 121 1.48 -13.67 -10.55
N GLU A 122 1.69 -12.54 -9.88
CA GLU A 122 0.64 -11.70 -9.32
C GLU A 122 0.82 -10.29 -9.88
N LEU A 123 -0.27 -9.68 -10.35
CA LEU A 123 -0.26 -8.27 -10.75
C LEU A 123 -0.42 -7.42 -9.49
N LEU A 124 0.58 -6.58 -9.19
CA LEU A 124 0.53 -5.61 -8.09
C LEU A 124 -0.34 -4.39 -8.47
N SER A 125 -1.49 -4.63 -9.11
CA SER A 125 -2.50 -3.60 -9.35
C SER A 125 -3.42 -3.49 -8.14
N GLU A 126 -2.84 -3.21 -6.99
CA GLU A 126 -3.59 -2.66 -5.87
C GLU A 126 -3.06 -1.22 -5.74
N SER A 127 -3.82 -0.25 -6.27
CA SER A 127 -3.77 1.06 -5.65
C SER A 127 -4.24 0.83 -4.22
N VAL A 128 -3.30 0.57 -3.32
CA VAL A 128 -3.58 0.57 -1.89
C VAL A 128 -4.12 1.97 -1.66
N HIS A 129 -5.44 2.08 -1.63
CA HIS A 129 -6.07 3.26 -1.11
C HIS A 129 -5.76 3.17 0.38
N VAL A 130 -4.60 3.71 0.74
CA VAL A 130 -4.23 3.94 2.12
C VAL A 130 -5.21 5.01 2.59
N MET A 131 -6.45 4.60 2.86
CA MET A 131 -7.36 5.43 3.62
C MET A 131 -6.68 5.59 4.95
N ALA A 132 -6.14 6.79 5.17
CA ALA A 132 -5.55 7.08 6.45
C ALA A 132 -6.66 6.91 7.51
N PRO A 133 -6.36 6.36 8.70
CA PRO A 133 -7.37 6.08 9.73
C PRO A 133 -8.25 7.28 10.09
N TRP A 134 -7.76 8.51 9.85
CA TRP A 134 -8.49 9.75 10.09
C TRP A 134 -9.55 10.08 9.04
N GLU A 135 -9.51 9.49 7.83
CA GLU A 135 -10.54 9.71 6.81
C GLU A 135 -11.87 9.02 7.15
N THR A 136 -11.82 7.91 7.90
CA THR A 136 -13.03 7.23 8.40
C THR A 136 -13.62 7.87 9.64
N LEU A 137 -12.80 8.54 10.47
CA LEU A 137 -13.26 9.13 11.74
C LEU A 137 -14.05 10.42 11.54
N ILE A 138 -13.80 11.17 10.46
CA ILE A 138 -14.46 12.45 10.22
C ILE A 138 -15.89 12.23 9.70
N SER A 139 -16.15 11.19 8.90
CA SER A 139 -17.45 11.01 8.23
C SER A 139 -18.61 10.74 9.22
N VAL A 140 -18.46 9.83 10.18
CA VAL A 140 -19.55 9.47 11.10
C VAL A 140 -19.75 10.54 12.19
N ASN A 141 -18.65 11.08 12.71
CA ASN A 141 -18.70 12.06 13.81
C ASN A 141 -19.22 13.43 13.35
N THR A 142 -18.94 13.83 12.10
CA THR A 142 -19.50 15.08 11.54
C THR A 142 -20.99 14.95 11.25
N CYS A 143 -21.45 13.83 10.69
CA CYS A 143 -22.88 13.60 10.46
C CYS A 143 -23.69 13.62 11.76
N ALA A 144 -23.20 13.00 12.82
CA ALA A 144 -23.85 13.02 14.13
C ALA A 144 -23.97 14.44 14.71
N CYS A 145 -22.89 15.23 14.65
CA CYS A 145 -22.89 16.62 15.13
C CYS A 145 -23.87 17.52 14.34
N VAL A 146 -23.93 17.37 13.01
CA VAL A 146 -24.84 18.15 12.16
C VAL A 146 -26.30 17.79 12.46
N LEU A 147 -26.62 16.50 12.59
CA LEU A 147 -27.97 16.05 12.94
C LEU A 147 -28.41 16.56 14.32
N CYS A 148 -27.53 16.47 15.33
CA CYS A 148 -27.80 17.02 16.66
C CYS A 148 -28.04 18.53 16.63
N ALA A 149 -27.23 19.29 15.88
CA ALA A 149 -27.41 20.74 15.75
C ALA A 149 -28.75 21.11 15.09
N VAL A 150 -29.15 20.38 14.05
CA VAL A 150 -30.46 20.58 13.39
C VAL A 150 -31.61 20.29 14.35
N VAL A 151 -31.55 19.19 15.11
CA VAL A 151 -32.60 18.85 16.09
C VAL A 151 -32.71 19.92 17.18
N LEU A 152 -31.59 20.41 17.70
CA LEU A 152 -31.59 21.47 18.72
C LEU A 152 -32.16 22.79 18.19
N LEU A 153 -31.84 23.16 16.94
CA LEU A 153 -32.40 24.35 16.29
C LEU A 153 -33.91 24.22 16.08
N LEU A 154 -34.39 23.06 15.62
CA LEU A 154 -35.82 22.80 15.46
C LEU A 154 -36.55 22.86 16.80
N ALA A 155 -36.00 22.23 17.85
CA ALA A 155 -36.57 22.29 19.19
C ALA A 155 -36.61 23.73 19.73
N TYR A 156 -35.56 24.51 19.51
CA TYR A 156 -35.51 25.92 19.87
C TYR A 156 -36.55 26.76 19.13
N CYS A 157 -36.74 26.52 17.83
CA CYS A 157 -37.79 27.16 17.04
C CYS A 157 -39.19 26.82 17.55
N HIS A 158 -39.45 25.55 17.87
CA HIS A 158 -40.73 25.12 18.46
C HIS A 158 -41.00 25.80 19.81
N LEU A 159 -40.02 25.84 20.71
CA LEU A 159 -40.14 26.50 22.01
C LEU A 159 -40.34 28.01 21.88
N ARG A 160 -39.74 28.64 20.87
CA ARG A 160 -39.93 30.07 20.56
C ARG A 160 -41.32 30.35 19.98
N VAL A 161 -41.83 29.49 19.11
CA VAL A 161 -43.18 29.59 18.54
C VAL A 161 -44.24 29.38 19.62
N ASP A 162 -44.07 28.40 20.51
CA ASP A 162 -45.00 28.17 21.63
C ASP A 162 -44.97 29.34 22.65
N ARG A 163 -43.80 29.91 22.93
CA ARG A 163 -43.70 31.15 23.74
C ARG A 163 -44.31 32.37 23.05
N GLY A 164 -44.31 32.42 21.72
CA GLY A 164 -44.99 33.44 20.93
C GLY A 164 -46.51 33.28 21.04
N ARG A 165 -47.01 32.07 20.76
CA ARG A 165 -48.44 31.74 20.80
C ARG A 165 -49.08 31.86 22.18
N GLY A 166 -48.29 31.73 23.25
CA GLY A 166 -48.72 31.96 24.63
C GLY A 166 -48.90 33.43 25.02
N LYS A 167 -48.44 34.40 24.21
CA LYS A 167 -48.60 35.84 24.49
C LYS A 167 -49.77 36.49 23.75
N ASP A 168 -50.37 35.80 22.78
CA ASP A 168 -51.38 36.39 21.89
C ASP A 168 -52.82 36.11 22.39
N GLY A 169 -52.98 35.42 23.52
CA GLY A 169 -54.26 34.92 24.03
C GLY A 169 -55.01 35.82 25.02
N SER A 170 -54.57 37.06 25.29
CA SER A 170 -55.26 37.94 26.24
C SER A 170 -55.73 39.25 25.60
N PHE A 171 -56.78 39.17 24.77
CA PHE A 171 -57.65 40.31 24.50
C PHE A 171 -59.10 39.86 24.58
N LEU A 172 -59.69 40.02 25.76
CA LEU A 172 -61.14 39.96 25.98
C LEU A 172 -61.78 41.24 25.39
N PRO A 173 -62.80 41.17 24.53
CA PRO A 173 -63.69 42.31 24.35
C PRO A 173 -64.74 42.32 25.46
N MET A 174 -64.82 43.48 26.11
CA MET A 174 -65.75 43.87 27.16
C MET A 174 -67.21 43.52 26.83
N ALA A 175 -67.88 42.87 27.77
CA ALA A 175 -69.33 42.70 27.74
C ALA A 175 -70.02 44.05 27.95
N THR A 176 -70.74 44.54 26.93
CA THR A 176 -71.65 45.68 27.03
C THR A 176 -73.03 45.16 27.42
N LYS A 177 -73.50 45.48 28.63
CA LYS A 177 -74.91 45.30 29.00
C LYS A 177 -75.73 46.41 28.33
N ALA A 178 -76.59 46.05 27.38
CA ALA A 178 -77.65 46.92 26.90
C ALA A 178 -78.92 46.67 27.70
N HIS A 179 -79.42 47.74 28.30
CA HIS A 179 -80.69 47.87 29.01
C HIS A 179 -81.70 48.41 27.99
N ILE A 180 -82.78 47.68 27.67
CA ILE A 180 -83.95 48.27 26.97
C ILE A 180 -85.23 47.70 27.58
N VAL A 181 -85.96 48.66 28.17
CA VAL A 181 -87.40 48.83 28.47
C VAL A 181 -88.33 47.63 28.31
#